data_AF-A0ABD6ECH7-F1
#
_entry.id   AF-A0ABD6ECH7-F1
#
_cell.length_a   1.000
_cell.length_b   1.000
_cell.length_c   1.000
_cell.angle_alpha   90.00
_cell.angle_beta   90.00
_cell.angle_gamma   90.00
#
_symmetry.space_group_name_H-M   'P 1'
#
loop_
_entity.id
_entity.type
_entity.pdbx_description
1 polymer ?
#
loop_
_entity_poly.entity_id
_entity_poly.type
_entity_poly.pdbx_seq_one_letter_code
_entity_poly.pdbx_strand_id
1 'polypeptide(L)'
;MGGRMRCAPICKYPEKRDFMDVNPPRSSEDFYVNYDPMVGIGTAVLLTLFILVVTIKSIIKWTVRKYRILRFNRHHAHDVDHEHEFTAATPAIS
;
A
#
# COMPACT_ATOMS: atom_id res chain seq x y z
N MET A 1 21.77 -68.55 3.55
CA MET A 1 20.59 -68.25 4.41
C MET A 1 20.24 -66.79 4.23
N GLY A 2 19.03 -66.50 3.78
CA GLY A 2 18.57 -65.14 3.51
C GLY A 2 18.12 -64.40 4.77
N GLY A 3 18.11 -63.07 4.67
CA GLY A 3 17.42 -62.17 5.61
C GLY A 3 16.85 -60.98 4.85
N ARG A 4 15.53 -61.01 4.59
CA ARG A 4 14.74 -59.88 4.09
C ARG A 4 14.32 -59.00 5.28
N MET A 5 14.56 -57.70 5.22
CA MET A 5 13.75 -56.67 5.91
C MET A 5 13.67 -55.44 5.00
N ARG A 6 12.62 -55.31 4.18
CA ARG A 6 11.36 -54.59 4.44
C ARG A 6 11.55 -53.08 4.66
N CYS A 7 11.63 -52.32 3.56
CA CYS A 7 11.39 -50.87 3.57
C CYS A 7 10.00 -50.57 2.99
N ALA A 8 9.02 -50.31 3.86
CA ALA A 8 7.79 -49.49 3.69
C ALA A 8 6.88 -49.74 4.92
N PRO A 9 6.14 -48.75 5.47
CA PRO A 9 5.35 -47.77 4.70
C PRO A 9 5.42 -46.32 5.21
N ILE A 10 5.68 -45.38 4.30
CA ILE A 10 5.18 -43.99 4.16
C ILE A 10 6.19 -43.36 3.18
N CYS A 11 6.08 -43.76 1.92
CA CYS A 11 6.68 -43.00 0.84
C CYS A 11 5.78 -41.77 0.64
N LYS A 12 5.97 -40.74 1.49
CA LYS A 12 5.49 -39.40 1.15
C LYS A 12 6.11 -39.09 -0.21
N TYR A 13 5.27 -38.90 -1.23
CA TYR A 13 5.72 -38.61 -2.59
C TYR A 13 6.80 -37.51 -2.49
N PRO A 14 8.04 -37.74 -2.95
CA PRO A 14 9.06 -36.72 -2.85
C PRO A 14 8.59 -35.52 -3.68
N GLU A 15 8.29 -34.43 -2.98
CA GLU A 15 8.10 -33.12 -3.58
C GLU A 15 9.30 -32.88 -4.51
N LYS A 16 9.03 -32.67 -5.80
CA LYS A 16 10.09 -32.45 -6.79
C LYS A 16 10.87 -31.20 -6.37
N ARG A 17 12.03 -31.40 -5.75
CA ARG A 17 12.97 -30.33 -5.44
C ARG A 17 13.87 -30.15 -6.65
N ASP A 18 14.01 -28.92 -7.14
CA ASP A 18 14.98 -28.62 -8.19
C ASP A 18 16.40 -28.73 -7.61
N PHE A 19 17.09 -29.81 -7.95
CA PHE A 19 18.44 -30.19 -7.46
C PHE A 19 19.55 -29.54 -8.29
N MET A 20 19.51 -28.22 -8.48
CA MET A 20 20.62 -27.53 -9.18
C MET A 20 21.76 -27.12 -8.22
N ASP A 21 21.61 -27.29 -6.91
CA ASP A 21 22.64 -26.97 -5.92
C ASP A 21 23.31 -28.20 -5.28
N VAL A 22 24.64 -28.16 -5.19
CA VAL A 22 25.51 -29.24 -4.68
C VAL A 22 25.29 -29.52 -3.18
N ASN A 23 24.72 -28.57 -2.43
CA ASN A 23 24.40 -28.76 -1.01
C ASN A 23 23.18 -27.90 -0.63
N PRO A 24 21.94 -28.37 -0.89
CA PRO A 24 20.75 -27.57 -0.63
C PRO A 24 20.55 -27.40 0.88
N PRO A 25 19.98 -26.26 1.33
CA PRO A 25 19.62 -26.04 2.72
C PRO A 25 18.71 -27.17 3.22
N ARG A 26 19.01 -27.72 4.40
CA ARG A 26 18.34 -28.92 4.95
C ARG A 26 17.15 -28.57 5.83
N SER A 27 17.13 -27.37 6.40
CA SER A 27 16.08 -26.81 7.24
C SER A 27 15.59 -25.45 6.71
N SER A 28 14.36 -25.05 7.04
CA SER A 28 13.84 -23.69 6.80
C SER A 28 14.70 -22.60 7.47
N GLU A 29 15.44 -22.97 8.50
CA GLU A 29 16.34 -22.09 9.25
C GLU A 29 17.64 -21.82 8.47
N ASP A 30 18.12 -22.78 7.66
CA ASP A 30 19.34 -22.66 6.86
C ASP A 30 19.20 -21.62 5.73
N PHE A 31 17.96 -21.30 5.33
CA PHE A 31 17.69 -20.29 4.31
C PHE A 31 18.09 -18.87 4.74
N TYR A 32 18.02 -18.58 6.05
CA TYR A 32 18.31 -17.24 6.57
C TYR A 32 19.77 -17.07 7.01
N VAL A 33 20.54 -18.15 7.12
CA VAL A 33 21.94 -18.13 7.57
C VAL A 33 22.82 -17.35 6.59
N ASN A 34 22.58 -17.50 5.29
CA ASN A 34 23.33 -16.81 4.24
C ASN A 34 22.60 -15.58 3.69
N TYR A 35 21.41 -15.26 4.21
CA TYR A 35 20.63 -14.12 3.74
C TYR A 35 21.13 -12.85 4.41
N ASP A 36 21.47 -11.83 3.62
CA ASP A 36 21.82 -10.52 4.16
C ASP A 36 20.53 -9.76 4.55
N PRO A 37 20.28 -9.54 5.86
CA PRO A 37 19.10 -8.82 6.32
C PRO A 37 19.04 -7.37 5.82
N MET A 38 20.17 -6.76 5.40
CA MET A 38 20.16 -5.41 4.82
C MET A 38 19.37 -5.34 3.51
N VAL A 39 19.28 -6.43 2.75
CA VAL A 39 18.47 -6.48 1.51
C VAL A 39 16.98 -6.35 1.84
N GLY A 40 16.52 -7.04 2.88
CA GLY A 40 15.14 -6.95 3.37
C GLY A 40 14.82 -5.54 3.88
N ILE A 41 15.72 -4.94 4.65
CA ILE A 41 15.53 -3.58 5.17
C ILE A 41 15.52 -2.56 4.02
N GLY A 42 16.46 -2.67 3.07
CA GLY A 42 16.55 -1.76 1.92
C GLY A 42 15.31 -1.81 1.03
N THR A 43 14.80 -3.01 0.76
CA THR A 43 13.55 -3.18 -0.01
C THR A 43 12.34 -2.62 0.74
N ALA A 44 12.23 -2.84 2.05
CA ALA A 44 11.16 -2.26 2.87
C ALA A 44 11.17 -0.73 2.87
N VAL A 45 12.36 -0.11 2.96
CA VAL A 45 12.51 1.35 2.90
C VAL A 45 12.11 1.89 1.53
N LEU A 46 12.55 1.27 0.44
CA LEU A 46 12.17 1.67 -0.93
C LEU A 46 10.67 1.60 -1.16
N LEU A 47 10.03 0.50 -0.74
CA LEU A 47 8.59 0.33 -0.85
C LEU A 47 7.83 1.36 -0.01
N THR A 48 8.30 1.61 1.21
CA THR A 48 7.68 2.60 2.09
C THR A 48 7.77 3.99 1.48
N LEU A 49 8.93 4.39 0.97
CA LEU A 49 9.12 5.67 0.27
C LEU A 49 8.23 5.80 -0.95
N PHE A 50 8.11 4.74 -1.76
CA PHE A 50 7.25 4.74 -2.94
C PHE A 50 5.78 4.99 -2.56
N ILE A 51 5.27 4.26 -1.57
CA ILE A 51 3.91 4.43 -1.06
C ILE A 51 3.74 5.85 -0.48
N LEU A 52 4.72 6.36 0.25
CA LEU A 52 4.70 7.72 0.81
C LEU A 52 4.59 8.78 -0.27
N VAL A 53 5.37 8.68 -1.35
CA VAL A 53 5.34 9.65 -2.45
C VAL A 53 3.98 9.65 -3.15
N VAL A 54 3.42 8.46 -3.39
CA VAL A 54 2.11 8.32 -4.05
C VAL A 54 0.98 8.86 -3.16
N THR A 55 1.03 8.55 -1.85
CA THR A 55 0.04 9.03 -0.88
C THR A 55 0.11 10.54 -0.71
N ILE A 56 1.30 11.12 -0.55
CA ILE A 56 1.48 12.58 -0.45
C ILE A 56 0.92 13.29 -1.69
N LYS A 57 1.25 12.82 -2.90
CA LYS A 57 0.69 13.40 -4.14
C LYS A 57 -0.84 13.38 -4.15
N SER A 58 -1.42 12.28 -3.69
CA SER A 58 -2.87 12.11 -3.62
C SER A 58 -3.51 13.06 -2.60
N ILE A 59 -2.90 13.19 -1.42
CA ILE A 59 -3.34 14.12 -0.38
C ILE A 59 -3.25 15.56 -0.87
N ILE A 60 -2.13 15.99 -1.47
CA ILE A 60 -1.98 17.36 -1.98
C ILE A 60 -3.08 17.67 -3.01
N LYS A 61 -3.30 16.78 -3.98
CA LYS A 61 -4.33 16.97 -4.99
C LYS A 61 -5.73 17.06 -4.39
N TRP A 62 -6.01 16.24 -3.38
CA TRP A 62 -7.29 16.26 -2.67
C TRP A 62 -7.46 17.54 -1.84
N THR A 63 -6.44 17.95 -1.08
CA THR A 63 -6.44 19.17 -0.27
C THR A 63 -6.62 20.41 -1.13
N VAL A 64 -5.94 20.51 -2.28
CA VAL A 64 -6.11 21.63 -3.22
C VAL A 64 -7.55 21.68 -3.75
N ARG A 65 -8.13 20.54 -4.12
CA ARG A 65 -9.55 20.49 -4.56
C ARG A 65 -10.48 20.92 -3.45
N LYS A 66 -10.28 20.42 -2.23
CA LYS A 66 -11.12 20.77 -1.07
C LYS A 66 -11.01 22.25 -0.71
N TYR A 67 -9.80 22.81 -0.76
CA TYR A 67 -9.55 24.22 -0.53
C TYR A 67 -10.25 25.11 -1.56
N ARG A 68 -10.18 24.73 -2.86
CA ARG A 68 -10.90 25.46 -3.92
C ARG A 68 -12.40 25.47 -3.73
N ILE A 69 -12.98 24.32 -3.33
CA ILE A 69 -14.42 24.22 -3.05
C ILE A 69 -14.79 25.09 -1.84
N LEU A 70 -14.01 25.04 -0.76
CA LEU A 70 -14.25 25.85 0.43
C LEU A 70 -14.18 27.36 0.11
N ARG A 71 -13.20 27.76 -0.71
CA ARG A 71 -13.06 29.14 -1.18
C ARG A 71 -14.26 29.57 -2.02
N PHE A 72 -14.71 28.72 -2.95
CA PHE A 72 -15.87 28.98 -3.78
C PHE A 72 -17.15 29.14 -2.95
N ASN A 73 -17.40 28.23 -2.00
CA ASN A 73 -18.56 28.31 -1.11
C ASN A 73 -18.53 29.57 -0.23
N ARG A 74 -17.35 30.02 0.21
CA ARG A 74 -17.22 31.29 0.93
C ARG A 74 -17.55 32.51 0.08
N HIS A 75 -17.11 32.55 -1.17
CA HIS A 75 -17.44 33.65 -2.07
C HIS A 75 -18.93 33.65 -2.45
N HIS A 76 -19.52 32.49 -2.73
CA HIS A 76 -20.96 32.39 -2.99
C HIS A 76 -21.83 32.77 -1.80
N ALA A 77 -21.44 32.41 -0.57
CA ALA A 77 -22.17 32.84 0.62
C ALA A 77 -22.17 34.38 0.74
N HIS A 78 -21.01 35.02 0.49
CA HIS A 78 -20.88 36.47 0.54
C HIS A 78 -21.68 37.18 -0.58
N ASP A 79 -21.71 36.62 -1.80
CA ASP A 79 -22.53 37.19 -2.89
C ASP A 79 -24.03 37.07 -2.60
N VAL A 80 -24.48 35.94 -2.04
CA VAL A 80 -25.89 35.74 -1.65
C VAL A 80 -26.32 36.73 -0.56
N ASP A 81 -25.47 36.98 0.44
CA ASP A 81 -25.73 37.95 1.49
C ASP A 81 -25.85 39.38 0.91
N HIS A 82 -25.00 39.72 -0.07
CA HIS A 82 -25.01 41.04 -0.71
C HIS A 82 -26.22 41.26 -1.62
N GLU A 83 -26.69 40.23 -2.34
CA GLU A 83 -27.93 40.28 -3.13
C GLU A 83 -29.17 40.36 -2.24
N HIS A 84 -29.19 39.65 -1.10
CA HIS A 84 -30.30 39.74 -0.14
C HIS A 84 -30.36 41.11 0.56
N GLU A 85 -29.22 41.71 0.90
CA GLU A 85 -29.19 43.06 1.46
C GLU A 85 -29.59 44.12 0.42
N PHE A 86 -29.16 43.96 -0.83
CA PHE A 86 -29.55 44.85 -1.92
C PHE A 86 -31.04 44.77 -2.26
N THR A 87 -31.62 43.56 -2.30
CA THR A 87 -33.07 43.38 -2.54
C THR A 87 -33.92 43.82 -1.36
N ALA A 88 -33.44 43.71 -0.11
CA ALA A 88 -34.10 44.25 1.07
C ALA A 88 -34.03 45.79 1.17
N ALA A 89 -32.96 46.40 0.65
CA ALA A 89 -32.74 47.85 0.68
C ALA A 89 -33.43 48.62 -0.46
N THR A 90 -33.95 47.93 -1.48
CA THR A 90 -34.64 48.58 -2.61
C THR A 90 -36.15 48.54 -2.37
N PRO A 91 -36.81 49.66 -2.00
CA PRO A 91 -38.26 49.67 -1.89
C PRO A 91 -38.86 49.46 -3.29
N ALA A 92 -39.76 48.49 -3.42
CA ALA A 92 -40.49 48.23 -4.65
C ALA A 92 -41.19 49.51 -5.10
N ILE A 93 -40.71 50.10 -6.19
CA ILE A 93 -41.34 51.26 -6.83
C ILE A 93 -42.63 50.74 -7.47
N SER A 94 -43.75 51.03 -6.81
CA SER A 94 -45.11 50.80 -7.31
C SER A 94 -45.66 52.03 -8.03
#